data_AF-A0A8S0YQC5-F1
#
_entry.id   AF-A0A8S0YQC5-F1
#
_cell.length_a   1.000
_cell.length_b   1.000
_cell.length_c   1.000
_cell.angle_alpha   90.00
_cell.angle_beta   90.00
_cell.angle_gamma   90.00
#
_symmetry.space_group_name_H-M   'P 1'
#
loop_
_entity.id
_entity.type
_entity.pdbx_description
1 polymer ?
#
loop_
_entity_poly.entity_id
_entity_poly.type
_entity_poly.pdbx_seq_one_letter_code
_entity_poly.pdbx_strand_id
1 'polypeptide(L)'
;MVGPDLADNQYGFRQGRSTVDAIMRVKALAEEAVSRGEVVLAVSLDIANAFNTMPWSCIREALVYHEVPLYLRRIVGAYLS
;
A
#
# COMPACT_ATOMS: atom_id res chain seq x y z
N MET A 1 1.49 13.40 -14.79
CA MET A 1 0.48 13.01 -13.79
C MET A 1 1.18 13.11 -12.45
N VAL A 2 0.79 14.04 -11.57
CA VAL A 2 1.48 14.25 -10.29
C VAL A 2 0.54 13.80 -9.18
N GLY A 3 0.80 12.60 -8.68
CA GLY A 3 0.10 11.96 -7.58
C GLY A 3 0.94 10.76 -7.14
N PRO A 4 0.61 10.10 -6.03
CA PRO A 4 1.46 9.04 -5.47
C PRO A 4 1.59 7.76 -6.33
N ASP A 5 1.01 7.75 -7.54
CA ASP A 5 1.01 6.64 -8.50
C ASP A 5 0.78 5.27 -7.83
N LEU A 6 -0.28 5.21 -7.02
CA LEU A 6 -0.60 4.02 -6.23
C LEU A 6 -0.98 2.87 -7.14
N ALA A 7 -0.38 1.70 -6.90
CA ALA A 7 -0.66 0.51 -7.67
C ALA A 7 -2.15 0.12 -7.59
N ASP A 8 -2.67 -0.46 -8.68
CA ASP A 8 -4.06 -0.90 -8.74
C ASP A 8 -4.39 -2.05 -7.80
N ASN A 9 -3.40 -2.80 -7.33
CA ASN A 9 -3.55 -3.85 -6.33
C ASN A 9 -3.28 -3.36 -4.89
N GLN A 10 -3.17 -2.05 -4.67
CA GLN A 10 -3.09 -1.46 -3.32
C GLN A 10 -4.49 -1.07 -2.82
N TYR A 11 -5.00 -1.83 -1.83
CA TYR A 11 -6.36 -1.70 -1.30
C TYR A 11 -6.43 -1.03 0.07
N GLY A 12 -5.36 -1.11 0.88
CA GLY A 12 -5.33 -0.51 2.22
C GLY A 12 -5.29 1.02 2.18
N PHE A 13 -5.97 1.65 3.14
CA PHE A 13 -5.98 3.11 3.34
C PHE A 13 -6.31 3.94 2.10
N ARG A 14 -7.12 3.40 1.17
CA ARG A 14 -7.48 4.05 -0.09
C ARG A 14 -8.98 4.23 -0.20
N GLN A 15 -9.41 5.45 -0.55
CA GLN A 15 -10.82 5.73 -0.77
C GLN A 15 -11.38 4.83 -1.88
N GLY A 16 -12.57 4.26 -1.64
CA GLY A 16 -13.24 3.37 -2.59
C GLY A 16 -12.59 2.00 -2.76
N ARG A 17 -11.63 1.63 -1.90
CA ARG A 17 -11.06 0.28 -1.84
C ARG A 17 -11.09 -0.26 -0.42
N SER A 18 -11.18 -1.57 -0.29
CA SER A 18 -11.37 -2.26 0.97
C SER A 18 -10.66 -3.62 0.99
N THR A 19 -10.60 -4.21 2.18
CA THR A 19 -10.13 -5.60 2.35
C THR A 19 -11.01 -6.59 1.58
N VAL A 20 -12.30 -6.30 1.38
CA VAL A 20 -13.20 -7.14 0.58
C VAL A 20 -12.73 -7.16 -0.88
N ASP A 21 -12.39 -6.01 -1.45
CA ASP A 21 -11.88 -5.92 -2.82
C ASP A 21 -10.57 -6.70 -3.00
N ALA A 22 -9.69 -6.63 -2.01
CA ALA A 22 -8.44 -7.39 -2.00
C ALA A 22 -8.68 -8.91 -2.01
N ILE A 23 -9.56 -9.40 -1.12
CA ILE A 23 -9.88 -10.83 -1.03
C ILE A 23 -10.59 -11.31 -2.30
N MET A 24 -11.51 -10.52 -2.85
CA MET A 24 -12.20 -10.85 -4.10
C MET A 24 -11.23 -10.95 -5.27
N ARG A 25 -10.18 -10.11 -5.33
CA ARG A 25 -9.13 -10.23 -6.35
C ARG A 25 -8.34 -11.53 -6.21
N VAL A 26 -7.94 -11.91 -4.99
CA VAL A 26 -7.22 -13.17 -4.74
C VAL A 26 -8.09 -14.37 -5.10
N LYS A 27 -9.37 -14.34 -4.71
CA LYS A 27 -10.35 -15.37 -5.06
C LYS A 27 -10.46 -15.54 -6.57
N ALA A 28 -10.62 -14.45 -7.33
CA ALA A 28 -10.72 -14.50 -8.78
C ALA A 28 -9.48 -15.14 -9.44
N LEU A 29 -8.28 -14.78 -8.97
CA LEU A 29 -7.03 -15.38 -9.46
C LEU A 29 -6.96 -16.88 -9.16
N ALA A 30 -7.43 -17.29 -7.97
CA ALA A 30 -7.47 -18.69 -7.59
C ALA A 30 -8.48 -19.50 -8.43
N GLU A 31 -9.70 -18.98 -8.61
CA GLU A 31 -10.74 -19.60 -9.44
C GLU A 31 -10.28 -19.76 -10.89
N GLU A 32 -9.61 -18.74 -11.45
CA GLU A 32 -9.09 -18.77 -12.81
C GLU A 32 -8.02 -19.88 -13.00
N ALA A 33 -7.05 -19.97 -12.09
CA ALA A 33 -6.02 -21.01 -12.15
C ALA A 33 -6.59 -22.43 -11.97
N VAL A 34 -7.49 -22.60 -10.98
CA VAL A 34 -8.14 -23.90 -10.73
C VAL A 34 -8.98 -24.33 -11.94
N SER A 35 -9.63 -23.41 -12.64
CA SER A 35 -10.38 -23.72 -13.87
C SER A 35 -9.50 -24.29 -14.99
N ARG A 36 -8.19 -24.02 -14.97
CA ARG A 36 -7.19 -24.57 -15.90
C ARG A 36 -6.53 -25.86 -15.40
N GLY A 37 -6.94 -26.37 -14.23
CA GLY A 37 -6.29 -27.51 -13.58
C GLY A 37 -4.94 -27.19 -12.95
N GLU A 38 -4.64 -25.90 -12.74
CA GLU A 38 -3.40 -25.44 -12.11
C GLU A 38 -3.52 -25.41 -10.57
N VAL A 39 -2.37 -25.35 -9.90
CA VAL A 39 -2.28 -25.18 -8.45
C VAL A 39 -1.82 -23.76 -8.12
N VAL A 40 -2.45 -23.14 -7.12
CA VAL A 40 -2.08 -21.80 -6.65
C VAL A 40 -1.30 -21.88 -5.35
N LEU A 41 -0.15 -21.21 -5.30
CA LEU A 41 0.62 -20.98 -4.09
C LEU A 41 0.50 -19.51 -3.70
N ALA A 42 0.00 -19.24 -2.51
CA ALA A 42 0.00 -17.90 -1.93
C ALA A 42 1.23 -17.71 -1.03
N VAL A 43 1.90 -16.56 -1.18
CA VAL A 43 2.98 -16.12 -0.29
C VAL A 43 2.52 -14.86 0.42
N SER A 44 2.45 -14.91 1.75
CA SER A 44 2.15 -13.74 2.58
C SER A 44 3.43 -13.16 3.15
N LEU A 45 3.53 -11.84 3.12
CA LEU A 45 4.60 -11.06 3.74
C LEU A 45 3.96 -10.07 4.71
N ASP A 46 4.49 -10.00 5.92
CA ASP A 46 4.08 -9.03 6.94
C ASP A 46 5.31 -8.29 7.47
N ILE A 47 5.19 -6.97 7.63
CA ILE A 47 6.27 -6.14 8.16
C ILE A 47 6.05 -6.00 9.66
N ALA A 48 6.87 -6.71 10.44
CA ALA A 48 6.82 -6.63 11.89
C ALA A 48 6.98 -5.18 12.36
N ASN A 49 6.01 -4.71 13.13
CA ASN A 49 6.03 -3.41 13.79
C ASN A 49 6.21 -2.20 12.84
N ALA A 50 5.64 -2.28 11.63
CA ALA A 50 5.89 -1.37 10.50
C ALA A 50 5.92 0.13 10.85
N PHE A 51 4.98 0.63 11.67
CA PHE A 51 4.93 2.05 12.03
C PHE A 51 6.05 2.50 12.98
N ASN A 52 6.56 1.60 13.82
CA ASN A 52 7.62 1.91 14.77
C ASN A 52 9.02 1.65 14.19
N THR A 53 9.13 0.81 13.15
CA THR A 53 10.40 0.45 12.52
C THR A 53 10.73 1.27 11.29
N MET A 54 9.74 1.96 10.70
CA MET A 54 9.95 2.79 9.52
C MET A 54 10.75 4.07 9.86
N PRO A 55 11.89 4.33 9.20
CA PRO A 55 12.66 5.54 9.47
C PRO A 55 11.90 6.81 9.06
N TRP A 56 11.83 7.79 9.97
CA TRP A 56 11.17 9.07 9.70
C TRP A 56 11.80 9.86 8.56
N SER A 57 13.10 9.68 8.30
CA SER A 57 13.77 10.23 7.12
C SER A 57 13.15 9.73 5.82
N CYS A 58 12.88 8.42 5.70
CA CYS A 58 12.26 7.82 4.53
C CYS A 58 10.85 8.37 4.28
N ILE A 59 10.04 8.56 5.35
CA ILE A 59 8.71 9.18 5.21
C ILE A 59 8.84 10.63 4.71
N ARG A 60 9.77 11.41 5.26
CA ARG A 60 9.99 12.80 4.83
C ARG A 60 10.45 12.90 3.38
N GLU A 61 11.36 12.03 2.96
CA GLU A 61 11.84 11.94 1.57
C GLU A 61 10.70 11.57 0.60
N ALA A 62 9.85 10.62 0.98
CA ALA A 62 8.68 10.24 0.18
C ALA A 62 7.69 11.41 0.00
N LEU A 63 7.44 12.20 1.05
CA LEU A 63 6.60 13.40 0.95
C LEU A 63 7.20 14.47 0.03
N VAL A 64 8.52 14.55 -0.06
CA VAL A 64 9.21 15.43 -1.02
C VAL A 64 9.05 14.91 -2.44
N TYR A 65 9.33 13.62 -2.64
CA TYR A 65 9.25 12.94 -3.94
C TYR A 65 7.85 13.04 -4.56
N HIS A 66 6.79 12.85 -3.75
CA HIS A 66 5.40 12.96 -4.21
C HIS A 66 4.86 14.39 -4.25
N GLU A 67 5.74 15.40 -4.17
CA GLU A 67 5.40 16.82 -4.30
C GLU A 67 4.30 17.30 -3.31
N VAL A 68 4.19 16.66 -2.15
CA VAL A 68 3.19 17.03 -1.13
C VAL A 68 3.42 18.49 -0.70
N PRO A 69 2.40 19.34 -0.55
CA PRO A 69 2.59 20.75 -0.17
C PRO A 69 3.44 20.94 1.09
N LEU A 70 4.32 21.96 1.08
CA LEU A 70 5.28 22.23 2.17
C LEU A 70 4.62 22.34 3.55
N TYR A 71 3.42 22.93 3.64
CA TYR A 71 2.72 23.06 4.92
C TYR A 71 2.31 21.70 5.51
N LEU A 72 1.87 20.74 4.68
CA LEU A 72 1.57 19.38 5.14
C LEU A 72 2.84 18.64 5.55
N ARG A 73 3.94 18.81 4.81
CA ARG A 73 5.24 18.23 5.20
C ARG A 73 5.68 18.70 6.59
N ARG A 74 5.45 19.98 6.91
CA ARG A 74 5.75 20.55 8.23
C ARG A 74 4.85 19.98 9.33
N ILE A 75 3.54 19.88 9.08
CA ILE A 75 2.59 19.28 10.03
C ILE A 75 2.96 17.83 10.33
N VAL A 76 3.19 17.02 9.28
CA VAL A 76 3.59 15.62 9.44
C VAL A 76 4.95 15.53 10.15
N GLY A 77 5.91 16.37 9.78
CA GLY A 77 7.21 16.43 10.45
C GLY A 77 7.10 16.71 11.95
N ALA A 78 6.23 17.64 12.36
CA ALA A 78 5.97 17.93 13.76
C ALA A 78 5.27 16.78 14.50
N TYR A 79 4.38 16.05 13.83
CA TYR A 79 3.70 14.88 14.40
C TYR A 79 4.63 13.68 14.61
N LEU A 80 5.65 13.53 13.76
CA LEU A 80 6.62 12.43 13.80
C LEU A 80 7.87 12.73 14.68
N SER A 81 7.90 13.88 15.36
CA SER A 81 9.02 14.31 16.21
C SER A 81 8.88 13.88 17.66
#